data_AF-A0A518D8P2-F1
#
_entry.id   AF-A0A518D8P2-F1
#
_cell.length_a   1.000
_cell.length_b   1.000
_cell.length_c   1.000
_cell.angle_alpha   90.00
_cell.angle_beta   90.00
_cell.angle_gamma   90.00
#
_symmetry.space_group_name_H-M   'P 1'
#
loop_
_entity.id
_entity.type
_entity.pdbx_description
1 polymer ?
#
loop_
_entity_poly.entity_id
_entity_poly.type
_entity_poly.pdbx_seq_one_letter_code
_entity_poly.pdbx_strand_id
1 'polypeptide(L)' 'MKSVGQGVFELRQRDAAGWYRIIYLKRIGSRLFVLHCFIKKSAKTPTNDLEIAARRLGIVQAKVAAEKKEERHGEKGDH' A
#
# COMPACT_ATOMS: atom_id res chain seq x y z
N MET A 1 7.04 -5.46 14.26
CA MET A 1 5.71 -5.26 13.63
C MET A 1 5.45 -6.49 12.79
N LYS A 2 4.25 -7.09 12.82
CA LYS A 2 3.89 -8.12 11.84
C LYS A 2 3.94 -7.48 10.45
N SER A 3 4.55 -8.14 9.48
CA SER A 3 4.57 -7.64 8.10
C SER A 3 3.13 -7.57 7.58
N VAL A 4 2.72 -6.41 7.05
CA VAL A 4 1.39 -6.22 6.42
C VAL A 4 1.30 -7.04 5.12
N GLY A 5 2.43 -7.19 4.43
CA GLY A 5 2.56 -7.97 3.21
C GLY A 5 3.91 -7.71 2.54
N GLN A 6 4.25 -8.50 1.53
CA GLN A 6 5.51 -8.33 0.80
C GLN A 6 5.55 -6.98 0.07
N GLY A 7 6.67 -6.27 0.20
CA GLY A 7 6.86 -4.97 -0.45
C GLY A 7 6.08 -3.82 0.17
N VAL A 8 5.45 -4.03 1.34
CA VAL A 8 4.82 -2.96 2.12
C VAL A 8 5.79 -2.39 3.15
N PHE A 9 5.83 -1.07 3.23
CA PHE A 9 6.74 -0.30 4.07
C PHE A 9 5.94 0.66 4.97
N GLU A 10 6.55 1.06 6.09
CA GLU A 10 6.02 2.07 7.00
C GLU A 10 6.94 3.28 6.99
N LEU A 11 6.38 4.46 6.71
CA LEU A 11 7.02 5.76 6.96
C LEU A 11 6.49 6.32 8.28
N ARG A 12 7.39 6.75 9.15
CA ARG A 12 7.09 7.36 10.45
C ARG A 12 7.55 8.80 10.43
N GLN A 13 6.63 9.73 10.65
CA GLN A 13 6.92 11.16 10.66
C GLN A 13 6.32 11.80 11.90
N ARG A 14 6.93 12.88 12.38
CA ARG A 14 6.41 13.69 13.47
C ARG A 14 6.45 15.16 13.10
N ASP A 15 5.42 15.90 13.46
CA ASP A 15 5.40 17.36 13.47
C ASP A 15 4.76 17.89 14.77
N ALA A 16 4.39 19.18 14.77
CA ALA A 16 3.72 19.83 15.90
C ALA A 16 2.32 19.29 16.20
N ALA A 17 1.63 18.73 15.20
CA ALA A 17 0.29 18.17 15.31
C ALA A 17 0.29 16.68 15.72
N GLY A 18 1.38 15.94 15.50
CA GLY A 18 1.55 14.63 16.12
C GLY A 18 2.49 13.67 15.40
N TRP A 19 2.30 12.37 15.69
CA TRP A 19 3.06 11.27 15.09
C TRP A 19 2.22 10.57 14.02
N TYR A 20 2.69 10.59 12.78
CA TYR A 20 2.04 10.01 11.62
C TYR A 20 2.69 8.69 11.26
N ARG A 21 1.86 7.73 10.86
CA ARG A 21 2.29 6.49 10.25
C ARG A 21 1.63 6.37 8.89
N ILE A 22 2.46 6.19 7.87
CA ILE A 22 2.02 5.96 6.50
C ILE A 22 2.47 4.56 6.12
N ILE A 23 1.52 3.69 5.79
CA ILE A 23 1.77 2.34 5.29
C ILE A 23 1.59 2.40 3.77
N TYR A 24 2.61 2.01 3.02
CA TYR A 24 2.63 2.13 1.56
C TYR A 24 3.27 0.92 0.89
N LEU A 25 2.86 0.64 -0.35
CA LEU A 25 3.46 -0.37 -1.20
C LEU A 25 4.63 0.22 -1.99
N LYS A 26 5.69 -0.56 -2.19
CA LYS A 26 6.82 -0.20 -3.07
C LYS A 26 6.34 0.27 -4.43
N ARG A 27 7.17 1.09 -5.09
CA ARG A 27 6.87 1.61 -6.43
C ARG A 27 6.63 0.46 -7.41
N ILE A 28 5.54 0.53 -8.16
CA ILE A 28 5.23 -0.36 -9.28
C ILE A 28 5.13 0.52 -10.52
N GLY A 29 6.04 0.34 -11.48
CA GLY A 29 6.22 1.28 -12.58
C GLY A 29 6.58 2.67 -12.06
N SER A 30 5.77 3.67 -12.41
CA SER A 30 5.88 5.06 -11.95
C SER A 30 4.97 5.40 -10.76
N ARG A 31 4.24 4.42 -10.21
CA ARG A 31 3.20 4.66 -9.19
C ARG A 31 3.63 4.20 -7.80
N LEU A 32 3.36 5.01 -6.78
CA LEU A 32 3.47 4.67 -5.36
C LEU A 32 2.06 4.59 -4.75
N PHE A 33 1.79 3.57 -3.95
CA PHE A 33 0.45 3.37 -3.38
C PHE A 33 0.49 3.52 -1.86
N VAL A 34 -0.18 4.56 -1.36
CA VAL A 34 -0.44 4.70 0.08
C VAL A 34 -1.64 3.84 0.43
N LEU A 35 -1.41 2.84 1.28
CA LEU A 35 -2.45 1.91 1.73
C LEU A 35 -3.21 2.51 2.90
N HIS A 36 -2.52 3.13 3.85
CA HIS A 36 -3.15 3.71 5.03
C HIS A 36 -2.29 4.81 5.64
N CYS A 37 -2.92 5.86 6.17
CA CYS A 37 -2.25 6.94 6.89
C CYS A 37 -3.08 7.30 8.13
N PHE A 38 -2.43 7.39 9.28
CA PHE A 38 -3.11 7.69 10.54
C PHE A 38 -2.19 8.40 11.52
N ILE A 39 -2.79 9.20 12.41
CA ILE A 39 -2.12 9.80 13.55
C ILE A 39 -2.17 8.80 14.70
N LYS A 40 -1.00 8.47 15.23
CA LYS A 40 -0.84 7.56 16.35
C LYS A 40 -1.41 8.19 17.62
N LYS A 41 -2.49 7.60 18.16
CA LYS A 41 -3.07 7.98 19.47
C LYS A 41 -2.45 7.22 20.66
N SER A 42 -1.74 6.12 20.43
CA SER A 42 -1.13 5.29 21.48
C SER A 42 0.15 4.58 21.00
N ALA A 43 1.02 4.11 21.91
CA ALA A 43 2.37 3.59 21.61
C ALA A 43 2.41 2.42 20.60
N LYS A 44 1.43 1.51 20.65
CA LYS A 44 1.35 0.35 19.75
C LYS A 44 0.63 0.72 18.45
N THR A 45 1.04 0.15 17.32
CA THR A 45 0.20 0.21 16.11
C THR A 45 -1.05 -0.62 16.37
N PRO A 46 -2.26 -0.03 16.32
CA PRO A 46 -3.49 -0.80 16.50
C PRO A 46 -3.58 -1.91 15.46
N THR A 47 -3.98 -3.11 15.87
CA THR A 47 -4.17 -4.26 14.97
C THR A 47 -5.13 -3.90 13.83
N ASN A 48 -6.16 -3.11 14.12
CA ASN A 48 -7.13 -2.64 13.13
C ASN A 48 -6.50 -1.84 11.97
N ASP A 49 -5.52 -0.96 12.25
CA ASP A 49 -4.86 -0.17 11.20
C ASP A 49 -4.01 -1.06 10.27
N LEU A 50 -3.44 -2.15 10.81
CA LEU A 50 -2.72 -3.15 10.01
C LEU A 50 -3.66 -3.97 9.14
N GLU A 51 -4.83 -4.35 9.66
CA GLU A 51 -5.86 -5.08 8.93
C GLU A 51 -6.44 -4.23 7.79
N ILE A 52 -6.69 -2.95 8.03
CA ILE A 52 -7.09 -1.98 7.00
C ILE A 52 -6.06 -1.94 5.88
N ALA A 53 -4.77 -1.83 6.23
CA ALA A 53 -3.70 -1.80 5.25
C ALA A 53 -3.58 -3.12 4.46
N ALA A 54 -3.71 -4.28 5.12
CA ALA A 54 -3.67 -5.59 4.48
C ALA A 54 -4.84 -5.80 3.51
N ARG A 55 -6.05 -5.40 3.90
CA ARG A 55 -7.23 -5.47 3.01
C ARG A 55 -7.03 -4.59 1.77
N ARG A 56 -6.52 -3.37 1.95
CA ARG A 56 -6.26 -2.44 0.84
C ARG A 56 -5.13 -2.91 -0.06
N LEU A 57 -4.11 -3.61 0.48
CA LEU A 57 -3.06 -4.24 -0.31
C LEU A 57 -3.65 -5.23 -1.33
N GLY A 58 -4.56 -6.10 -0.91
CA GLY A 58 -5.21 -7.05 -1.81
C GLY A 58 -5.95 -6.38 -2.98
N ILE A 59 -6.64 -5.26 -2.69
CA ILE A 59 -7.33 -4.46 -3.73
C ILE A 59 -6.32 -3.87 -4.72
N VAL A 60 -5.23 -3.28 -4.24
CA VAL A 60 -4.19 -2.70 -5.10
C VAL A 60 -3.53 -3.78 -5.96
N GLN A 61 -3.21 -4.93 -5.40
CA GLN A 61 -2.61 -6.05 -6.13
C GLN A 61 -3.53 -6.57 -7.23
N ALA A 62 -4.84 -6.71 -6.95
CA ALA A 62 -5.82 -7.11 -7.95
C ALA A 62 -5.90 -6.11 -9.12
N LYS A 63 -5.93 -4.81 -8.82
CA LYS A 63 -5.94 -3.74 -9.83
C LYS A 63 -4.68 -3.78 -10.71
N VAL A 64 -3.51 -3.81 -10.08
CA VAL A 64 -2.22 -3.88 -10.81
C VAL A 64 -2.13 -5.15 -11.67
N ALA A 65 -2.67 -6.28 -11.20
CA ALA A 65 -2.67 -7.51 -11.96
C ALA A 65 -3.62 -7.46 -13.16
N ALA A 66 -4.78 -6.80 -13.03
CA ALA A 66 -5.72 -6.59 -14.13
C ALA A 66 -5.12 -5.69 -15.22
N GLU A 67 -4.56 -4.53 -14.83
CA GLU A 67 -3.88 -3.60 -15.76
C GLU A 67 -2.78 -4.32 -16.56
N LYS A 68 -1.92 -5.11 -15.89
CA LYS A 68 -0.86 -5.89 -16.55
C LYS A 68 -1.37 -6.96 -17.52
N LYS A 69 -2.59 -7.49 -17.32
CA LYS A 69 -3.19 -8.47 -18.24
C LYS A 69 -3.72 -7.77 -19.48
N GLU A 70 -4.34 -6.60 -19.33
CA GLU A 70 -4.83 -5.78 -20.43
C GLU A 70 -3.69 -5.33 -21.35
N GLU A 71 -2.58 -4.84 -20.79
CA GLU A 71 -1.37 -4.44 -21.54
C GLU A 71 -0.84 -5.60 -22.42
N ARG A 72 -0.69 -6.81 -21.83
CA ARG A 72 -0.21 -7.99 -22.56
C ARG A 72 -1.17 -8.52 -23.62
N HIS A 73 -2.46 -8.25 -23.48
CA HIS A 73 -3.47 -8.67 -24.46
C HIS A 73 -3.50 -7.71 -25.66
N GLY A 74 -3.32 -6.40 -25.42
CA GLY A 74 -3.24 -5.39 -26.48
C GLY A 74 -2.04 -5.61 -27.41
N GLU A 75 -0.87 -5.94 -26.87
CA GLU A 75 0.36 -6.18 -27.67
C GLU A 75 0.27 -7.40 -28.61
N LYS A 76 -0.62 -8.36 -28.32
CA LYS A 76 -0.78 -9.59 -29.12
C LYS A 76 -1.81 -9.48 -30.24
N GLY A 77 -2.63 -8.43 -30.25
CA GLY A 77 -3.68 -8.23 -31.25
C GLY A 77 -3.24 -7.48 -32.52
N ASP A 78 -2.03 -6.90 -32.51
CA ASP A 78 -1.49 -6.04 -33.58
C ASP A 78 -0.53 -6.76 -34.55
N HIS A 79 -0.47 -8.10 -34.54
CA HIS A 79 0.35 -8.91 -35.47
C HIS A 79 -0.50 -9.83 -36.33
#